data_AF-A0A7S1UZK4-F1
#
_entry.id   AF-A0A7S1UZK4-F1
#
_cell.length_a   1.000
_cell.length_b   1.000
_cell.length_c   1.000
_cell.angle_alpha   90.00
_cell.angle_beta   90.00
_cell.angle_gamma   90.00
#
_symmetry.space_group_name_H-M   'P 1'
#
loop_
_entity.id
_entity.type
_entity.pdbx_description
1 polymer ?
#
loop_
_entity_poly.entity_id
_entity_poly.type
_entity_poly.pdbx_seq_one_letter_code
_entity_poly.pdbx_strand_id
1 'polypeptide(L)'
;DRGALCEEAVDCKNHVCGTPNFGDGVMGETICCPSGTSATVDSVPYCAHQPNDSSCGSDAMCASGLCTNGTCFDVDGGDSSSTLGGLSAGEACSTNDQCDDGACGFDVYDELTRKLICCPSGE
;
A
#
# COMPACT_ATOMS: atom_id res chain seq x y z
N ASP A 1 6.77 3.06 -23.76
CA ASP A 1 7.57 2.56 -22.60
C ASP A 1 6.73 2.57 -21.33
N ARG A 2 7.11 1.85 -20.26
CA ARG A 2 6.33 1.84 -19.00
C ARG A 2 6.26 3.25 -18.38
N GLY A 3 5.09 3.64 -17.91
CA GLY A 3 4.83 4.98 -17.37
C GLY A 3 4.71 6.08 -18.43
N ALA A 4 4.92 5.79 -19.71
CA ALA A 4 4.69 6.75 -20.79
C ALA A 4 3.20 6.84 -21.11
N LEU A 5 2.76 8.00 -21.62
CA LEU A 5 1.42 8.17 -22.16
C LEU A 5 1.16 7.18 -23.30
N CYS A 6 -0.08 6.71 -23.39
CA CYS A 6 -0.57 5.85 -24.47
C CYS A 6 -2.02 6.23 -24.79
N GLU A 7 -2.45 5.98 -26.02
CA GLU A 7 -3.85 6.08 -26.43
C GLU A 7 -4.46 4.68 -26.55
N GLU A 8 -3.64 3.70 -26.96
CA GLU A 8 -4.05 2.31 -27.14
C GLU A 8 -3.06 1.34 -26.49
N ALA A 9 -3.53 0.12 -26.21
CA ALA A 9 -2.68 -0.94 -25.67
C ALA A 9 -1.44 -1.20 -26.54
N VAL A 10 -1.55 -1.04 -27.86
CA VAL A 10 -0.45 -1.30 -28.82
C VAL A 10 0.72 -0.33 -28.69
N ASP A 11 0.52 0.85 -28.11
CA ASP A 11 1.59 1.83 -27.85
C ASP A 11 2.56 1.33 -26.76
N CYS A 12 2.08 0.38 -25.95
CA CYS A 12 2.79 -0.15 -24.82
C CYS A 12 3.48 -1.45 -25.18
N LYS A 13 4.78 -1.55 -24.84
CA LYS A 13 5.58 -2.78 -25.00
C LYS A 13 4.97 -4.00 -24.28
N ASN A 14 4.19 -3.77 -23.23
CA ASN A 14 3.49 -4.80 -22.45
C ASN A 14 2.04 -5.02 -22.90
N HIS A 15 1.57 -4.29 -23.91
CA HIS A 15 0.19 -4.29 -24.37
C HIS A 15 -0.86 -3.91 -23.31
N VAL A 16 -0.47 -3.08 -22.32
CA VAL A 16 -1.36 -2.64 -21.25
C VAL A 16 -1.32 -1.12 -21.11
N CYS A 17 -2.42 -0.48 -21.52
CA CYS A 17 -2.67 0.95 -21.41
C CYS A 17 -3.86 1.18 -20.46
N GLY A 18 -3.70 2.04 -19.46
CA GLY A 18 -4.75 2.28 -18.47
C GLY A 18 -4.53 3.56 -17.68
N THR A 19 -5.58 4.01 -17.00
CA THR A 19 -5.56 5.19 -16.14
C THR A 19 -4.69 4.91 -14.90
N PRO A 20 -3.78 5.82 -14.52
CA PRO A 20 -2.81 5.58 -13.44
C PRO A 20 -3.47 5.41 -12.07
N ASN A 21 -4.43 6.27 -11.71
CA ASN A 21 -5.05 6.32 -10.39
C ASN A 21 -6.58 6.36 -10.49
N PHE A 22 -7.26 5.79 -9.48
CA PHE A 22 -8.71 5.94 -9.36
C PHE A 22 -9.09 7.33 -8.86
N GLY A 23 -10.18 7.90 -9.39
CA GLY A 23 -10.74 9.16 -8.88
C GLY A 23 -10.04 10.45 -9.32
N ASP A 24 -8.96 10.38 -10.12
CA ASP A 24 -8.18 11.58 -10.50
C ASP A 24 -8.94 12.57 -11.40
N GLY A 25 -10.16 12.27 -11.83
CA GLY A 25 -11.03 13.19 -12.58
C GLY A 25 -10.53 13.55 -13.98
N VAL A 26 -9.27 13.28 -14.31
CA VAL A 26 -8.70 13.29 -15.66
C VAL A 26 -9.17 12.04 -16.40
N MET A 27 -10.41 12.13 -16.88
CA MET A 27 -10.88 11.33 -18.00
C MET A 27 -9.96 11.62 -19.20
N GLY A 28 -8.98 10.74 -19.46
CA GLY A 28 -8.24 10.74 -20.73
C GLY A 28 -6.71 10.64 -20.65
N GLU A 29 -6.08 10.69 -19.48
CA GLU A 29 -4.63 10.46 -19.36
C GLU A 29 -4.35 8.99 -19.04
N THR A 30 -4.20 8.18 -20.08
CA THR A 30 -3.78 6.78 -19.96
C THR A 30 -2.28 6.63 -20.13
N ILE A 31 -1.70 5.73 -19.34
CA ILE A 31 -0.28 5.40 -19.38
C ILE A 31 -0.07 3.90 -19.60
N CYS A 32 1.10 3.55 -20.12
CA CYS A 32 1.53 2.16 -20.18
C CYS A 32 1.80 1.65 -18.77
N CYS A 33 0.94 0.78 -18.27
CA CYS A 33 0.92 0.43 -16.86
C CYS A 33 2.28 -0.13 -16.39
N PRO A 34 2.91 0.45 -15.35
CA PRO A 34 4.24 0.04 -14.90
C PRO A 34 4.33 -1.42 -14.50
N SER A 35 3.25 -1.95 -13.92
CA SER A 35 3.08 -3.33 -13.51
C SER A 35 2.89 -4.30 -14.68
N GLY A 36 2.50 -3.81 -15.86
CA GLY A 36 2.14 -4.64 -17.00
C GLY A 36 0.78 -5.34 -16.87
N THR A 37 -0.06 -4.89 -15.94
CA THR A 37 -1.41 -5.41 -15.72
C THR A 37 -2.38 -4.26 -15.44
N SER A 38 -3.64 -4.45 -15.78
CA SER A 38 -4.72 -3.48 -15.54
C SER A 38 -5.93 -4.17 -14.91
N ALA A 39 -6.69 -3.42 -14.11
CA ALA A 39 -7.98 -3.82 -13.56
C ALA A 39 -9.07 -2.93 -14.15
N THR A 40 -10.23 -3.50 -14.45
CA THR A 40 -11.37 -2.75 -15.01
C THR A 40 -12.33 -2.36 -13.90
N VAL A 41 -12.59 -1.07 -13.74
CA VAL A 41 -13.59 -0.52 -12.82
C VAL A 41 -14.55 0.33 -13.63
N ASP A 42 -15.85 0.05 -13.57
CA ASP A 42 -16.88 0.76 -14.35
C ASP A 42 -16.56 0.90 -15.86
N SER A 43 -16.05 -0.18 -16.46
CA SER A 43 -15.60 -0.25 -17.88
C SER A 43 -14.39 0.61 -18.23
N VAL A 44 -13.72 1.23 -17.24
CA VAL A 44 -12.49 1.99 -17.43
C VAL A 44 -11.29 1.12 -16.99
N PRO A 45 -10.26 0.93 -17.83
CA PRO A 45 -9.05 0.22 -17.43
C PRO A 45 -8.17 1.12 -16.56
N TYR A 46 -7.84 0.67 -15.36
CA TYR A 46 -6.88 1.30 -14.46
C TYR A 46 -5.65 0.42 -14.31
N CYS A 47 -4.48 1.02 -14.08
CA CYS A 47 -3.28 0.26 -13.79
C CYS A 47 -3.42 -0.50 -12.47
N ALA A 48 -3.08 -1.80 -12.50
CA ALA A 48 -3.14 -2.68 -11.34
C ALA A 48 -1.78 -2.79 -10.63
N HIS A 49 -1.75 -3.52 -9.51
CA HIS A 49 -0.60 -3.60 -8.59
C HIS A 49 -0.14 -2.24 -8.09
N GLN A 50 -1.10 -1.37 -7.75
CA GLN A 50 -0.83 -0.10 -7.10
C GLN A 50 -0.26 -0.34 -5.70
N PRO A 51 0.72 0.46 -5.26
CA PRO A 51 1.24 0.37 -3.91
C PRO A 51 0.20 0.83 -2.89
N ASN A 52 0.45 0.52 -1.61
CA ASN A 52 -0.34 1.01 -0.50
C ASN A 52 -0.46 2.55 -0.52
N ASP A 53 -1.54 3.06 0.08
CA ASP A 53 -1.92 4.48 0.08
C ASP A 53 -2.29 5.06 -1.31
N SER A 54 -2.24 4.28 -2.38
CA SER A 54 -2.71 4.70 -3.71
C SER A 54 -4.23 4.67 -3.82
N SER A 55 -4.79 5.59 -4.60
CA SER A 55 -6.23 5.63 -4.87
C SER A 55 -6.69 4.43 -5.69
N CYS A 56 -7.73 3.75 -5.23
CA CYS A 56 -8.30 2.57 -5.87
C CYS A 56 -9.83 2.63 -5.95
N GLY A 57 -10.39 1.95 -6.95
CA GLY A 57 -11.83 1.74 -7.09
C GLY A 57 -12.25 0.28 -6.91
N SER A 58 -11.29 -0.64 -6.89
CA SER A 58 -11.52 -2.07 -6.62
C SER A 58 -10.24 -2.73 -6.09
N ASP A 59 -10.42 -3.85 -5.40
CA ASP A 59 -9.35 -4.70 -4.86
C ASP A 59 -8.31 -5.08 -5.92
N ALA A 60 -8.76 -5.36 -7.15
CA ALA A 60 -7.90 -5.77 -8.26
C ALA A 60 -6.90 -4.68 -8.71
N MET A 61 -7.11 -3.43 -8.30
CA MET A 61 -6.14 -2.37 -8.58
C MET A 61 -4.92 -2.43 -7.65
N CYS A 62 -5.07 -2.99 -6.45
CA CYS A 62 -4.05 -2.94 -5.41
C CYS A 62 -3.11 -4.14 -5.49
N ALA A 63 -1.82 -3.93 -5.19
CA ALA A 63 -0.84 -5.03 -5.14
C ALA A 63 -1.18 -6.06 -4.07
N SER A 64 -1.74 -5.59 -2.96
CA SER A 64 -2.25 -6.39 -1.84
C SER A 64 -3.58 -7.09 -2.12
N GLY A 65 -4.31 -6.69 -3.17
CA GLY A 65 -5.68 -7.16 -3.42
C GLY A 65 -6.72 -6.60 -2.45
N LEU A 66 -6.45 -5.48 -1.76
CA LEU A 66 -7.40 -4.86 -0.85
C LEU A 66 -7.53 -3.35 -1.10
N CYS A 67 -8.74 -2.93 -1.44
CA CYS A 67 -9.14 -1.55 -1.65
C CYS A 67 -10.21 -1.18 -0.63
N THR A 68 -9.85 -0.42 0.40
CA THR A 68 -10.82 0.05 1.40
C THR A 68 -10.88 1.57 1.42
N ASN A 69 -12.11 2.10 1.48
CA ASN A 69 -12.39 3.52 1.46
C ASN A 69 -11.73 4.30 0.29
N GLY A 70 -11.54 3.65 -0.86
CA GLY A 70 -10.93 4.24 -2.04
C GLY A 70 -9.40 4.28 -2.04
N THR A 71 -8.75 3.55 -1.12
CA THR A 71 -7.29 3.50 -0.98
C THR A 71 -6.80 2.07 -0.85
N CYS A 72 -5.63 1.76 -1.41
CA CYS A 72 -4.99 0.45 -1.31
C CYS A 72 -4.38 0.23 0.07
N PHE A 73 -4.68 -0.92 0.69
CA PHE A 73 -4.14 -1.31 2.00
C PHE A 73 -3.54 -2.70 1.95
N ASP A 74 -2.57 -2.96 2.81
CA ASP A 74 -2.08 -4.32 3.01
C ASP A 74 -3.09 -5.16 3.82
N VAL A 75 -3.15 -6.46 3.51
CA VAL A 75 -4.00 -7.42 4.23
C VAL A 75 -3.36 -7.91 5.52
N ASP A 76 -2.05 -7.71 5.70
CA ASP A 76 -1.35 -7.81 6.97
C ASP A 76 -1.54 -6.47 7.71
N GLY A 77 -2.69 -6.37 8.37
CA GLY A 77 -3.25 -5.10 8.83
C GLY A 77 -2.37 -4.36 9.84
N GLY A 78 -2.19 -3.06 9.60
CA GLY A 78 -1.92 -2.11 10.66
C GLY A 78 -0.90 -1.04 10.32
N ASP A 79 -1.43 0.15 10.07
CA ASP A 79 -0.74 1.44 10.16
C ASP A 79 0.10 1.85 8.95
N SER A 80 -0.39 2.92 8.31
CA SER A 80 0.28 3.76 7.33
C SER A 80 1.56 4.38 7.90
N SER A 81 2.60 3.59 8.17
CA SER A 81 3.99 4.02 8.35
C SER A 81 4.85 2.84 8.80
N SER A 82 5.30 1.99 7.89
CA SER A 82 6.65 1.40 7.99
C SER A 82 7.04 0.66 6.72
N THR A 83 8.08 1.19 6.08
CA THR A 83 9.05 0.44 5.29
C THR A 83 9.29 -0.96 5.83
N LEU A 84 8.73 -1.98 5.16
CA LEU A 84 9.28 -3.34 4.95
C LEU A 84 10.04 -4.02 6.12
N GLY A 85 9.58 -3.85 7.36
CA GLY A 85 10.13 -4.53 8.54
C GLY A 85 9.38 -4.02 9.77
N GLY A 86 9.06 -4.91 10.70
CA GLY A 86 8.47 -4.48 11.97
C GLY A 86 9.36 -3.44 12.64
N LEU A 87 8.75 -2.61 13.49
CA LEU A 87 9.46 -1.66 14.34
C LEU A 87 10.58 -2.40 15.09
N SER A 88 11.76 -1.81 15.08
CA SER A 88 12.94 -2.35 15.75
C SER A 88 12.81 -2.25 17.27
N ALA A 89 13.58 -3.06 17.97
CA ALA A 89 13.71 -3.00 19.43
C ALA A 89 13.91 -1.55 19.94
N GLY A 90 13.02 -1.13 20.86
CA GLY A 90 13.04 0.21 21.46
C GLY A 90 12.23 1.28 20.72
N GLU A 91 11.70 0.99 19.53
CA GLU A 91 10.79 1.92 18.83
C GLU A 91 9.40 1.92 19.47
N ALA A 92 8.72 3.06 19.39
CA ALA A 92 7.40 3.25 20.00
C ALA A 92 6.34 2.44 19.26
N CYS A 93 5.55 1.66 20.00
CA CYS A 93 4.48 0.81 19.46
C CYS A 93 3.16 1.04 20.20
N SER A 94 2.09 0.54 19.60
CA SER A 94 0.72 0.50 20.16
C SER A 94 0.18 -0.93 20.24
N THR A 95 0.61 -1.82 19.33
CA THR A 95 0.26 -3.24 19.35
C THR A 95 1.48 -4.11 19.05
N ASN A 96 1.41 -5.38 19.47
CA ASN A 96 2.44 -6.39 19.28
C ASN A 96 2.85 -6.57 17.82
N ASP A 97 1.86 -6.61 16.92
CA ASP A 97 2.06 -6.89 15.49
C ASP A 97 2.85 -5.79 14.75
N GLN A 98 3.07 -4.65 15.39
CA GLN A 98 3.91 -3.58 14.85
C GLN A 98 5.40 -3.85 15.04
N CYS A 99 5.80 -4.73 15.96
CA CYS A 99 7.19 -4.99 16.31
C CYS A 99 7.73 -6.20 15.53
N ASP A 100 9.01 -6.15 15.14
CA ASP A 100 9.65 -7.27 14.41
C ASP A 100 9.61 -8.59 15.20
N ASP A 101 9.70 -8.50 16.53
CA ASP A 101 9.61 -9.65 17.43
C ASP A 101 8.15 -9.98 17.84
N GLY A 102 7.18 -9.13 17.49
CA GLY A 102 5.78 -9.35 17.86
C GLY A 102 5.46 -9.05 19.32
N ALA A 103 6.30 -8.28 20.02
CA ALA A 103 6.11 -7.91 21.42
C ALA A 103 6.20 -6.40 21.65
N CYS A 104 5.09 -5.81 22.06
CA CYS A 104 4.95 -4.41 22.45
C CYS A 104 4.69 -4.32 23.95
N GLY A 105 5.62 -3.71 24.69
CA GLY A 105 5.61 -3.69 26.15
C GLY A 105 6.06 -2.36 26.73
N PHE A 106 5.85 -2.17 28.03
CA PHE A 106 6.27 -0.95 28.71
C PHE A 106 7.79 -0.93 28.89
N ASP A 107 8.43 0.18 28.51
CA ASP A 107 9.88 0.39 28.65
C ASP A 107 10.34 0.39 30.11
N VAL A 108 9.48 0.83 31.03
CA VAL A 108 9.72 0.86 32.47
C VAL A 108 8.47 0.53 33.28
N TYR A 109 8.66 0.18 34.56
CA TYR A 109 7.58 -0.10 35.50
C TYR A 109 6.87 1.17 36.02
N ASP A 110 7.53 2.34 35.95
CA ASP A 110 6.99 3.60 36.48
C ASP A 110 5.77 4.05 35.67
N GLU A 111 4.60 4.08 36.32
CA GLU A 111 3.32 4.31 35.64
C GLU A 111 3.15 5.73 35.09
N LEU A 112 3.96 6.69 35.55
CA LEU A 112 3.90 8.08 35.11
C LEU A 112 4.78 8.37 33.90
N THR A 113 5.81 7.55 33.67
CA THR A 113 6.79 7.75 32.62
C THR A 113 6.86 6.62 31.60
N ARG A 114 6.17 5.50 31.85
CA ARG A 114 6.12 4.34 30.95
C ARG A 114 5.59 4.69 29.58
N LYS A 115 6.17 4.06 28.57
CA LYS A 115 5.81 4.16 27.16
C LYS A 115 5.77 2.75 26.59
N LEU A 116 4.87 2.51 25.64
CA LEU A 116 4.89 1.28 24.89
C LEU A 116 6.00 1.34 23.83
N ILE A 117 6.89 0.36 23.87
CA ILE A 117 7.99 0.18 22.94
C ILE A 117 8.08 -1.29 22.49
N CYS A 118 8.69 -1.54 21.35
CA CYS A 118 9.01 -2.89 20.93
C CYS A 118 10.05 -3.50 21.86
N CYS A 119 9.70 -4.59 22.52
CA CYS A 119 10.53 -5.24 23.52
C CYS A 119 11.84 -5.70 22.88
N PRO A 120 13.01 -5.30 23.40
CA PRO A 120 14.30 -5.74 22.86
C PRO A 120 14.56 -7.24 23.00
N SER A 121 13.81 -7.91 23.88
CA SER A 121 13.92 -9.34 24.17
C SER A 121 12.76 -10.20 23.66
N GLY A 122 11.73 -9.58 23.06
CA GLY A 122 10.58 -10.34 22.55
C GLY A 122 9.59 -10.87 23.59
N GLU A 123 9.82 -10.55 24.85
CA GLU A 123 9.05 -11.01 26.02
C GLU A 123 8.79 -9.83 26.96
#